data_AF-A0A4Q3CW82-F1
#
_entry.id   AF-A0A4Q3CW82-F1
#
_cell.length_a   1.000
_cell.length_b   1.000
_cell.length_c   1.000
_cell.angle_alpha   90.00
_cell.angle_beta   90.00
_cell.angle_gamma   90.00
#
_symmetry.space_group_name_H-M   'P 1'
#
loop_
_entity.id
_entity.type
_entity.pdbx_description
1 polymer ?
#
loop_
_entity_poly.entity_id
_entity_poly.type
_entity_poly.pdbx_seq_one_letter_code
_entity_poly.pdbx_strand_id
1 'polypeptide(L)'
;MRKILLFAGALFMLSCTPAVRTQLTNHQRPALEAESEVMVLEEAERVPAGAVDLGKITIRDNGLTAKCDWDLVLELAKTQVRNAGGNLLKIDRHIYPGIFMSSCHQLDATIFHINSKGAGDIIVSTDAAESAAIATTIPVRNIVPFQRWRLSLNGGFSYLLSRISGDVPLEARNHVRALKSGYHLGADGGYFWKENIGLGLKYVNFKSSHRGNINRYEYITSDITTQFTGPALYNRYYSRHSNITFLTGLSVGYLHYYNRQISPQRIEMRGNTVAAGLDLQADFVLSKRVSLGCGLGYIAGVLKKVQISDGNSRQTINLENGSYEGMARLDVSAGIRYHW
;
A
#
# COMPACT_ATOMS: atom_id res chain seq x y z
N MET A 1 8.64 -52.27 -27.47
CA MET A 1 7.60 -51.29 -27.86
C MET A 1 7.18 -50.47 -26.64
N ARG A 2 7.54 -49.18 -26.58
CA ARG A 2 6.85 -48.13 -25.81
C ARG A 2 7.45 -46.79 -26.23
N LYS A 3 6.82 -46.15 -27.22
CA LYS A 3 7.13 -44.77 -27.59
C LYS A 3 6.51 -43.87 -26.53
N ILE A 4 7.34 -43.19 -25.75
CA ILE A 4 6.91 -42.11 -24.85
C ILE A 4 6.70 -40.90 -25.77
N LEU A 5 5.45 -40.49 -25.97
CA LEU A 5 5.13 -39.22 -26.63
C LEU A 5 5.56 -38.06 -25.73
N LEU A 6 6.52 -37.28 -26.21
CA LEU A 6 6.79 -35.92 -25.75
C LEU A 6 5.57 -35.06 -26.08
N PHE A 7 4.80 -34.65 -25.08
CA PHE A 7 3.83 -33.57 -25.25
C PHE A 7 4.61 -32.25 -25.27
N ALA A 8 4.75 -31.69 -26.47
CA ALA A 8 5.26 -30.34 -26.66
C ALA A 8 4.31 -29.36 -25.96
N GLY A 9 4.80 -28.73 -24.89
CA GLY A 9 4.16 -27.59 -24.26
C GLY A 9 4.23 -26.36 -25.17
N ALA A 10 3.33 -26.28 -26.14
CA ALA A 10 2.99 -25.02 -26.79
C ALA A 10 2.00 -24.28 -25.88
N LEU A 11 2.52 -23.64 -24.84
CA LEU A 11 1.79 -22.67 -24.04
C LEU A 11 1.52 -21.46 -24.93
N PHE A 12 0.34 -21.47 -25.57
CA PHE A 12 -0.20 -20.37 -26.35
C PHE A 12 -0.18 -19.10 -25.50
N MET A 13 0.69 -18.16 -25.83
CA MET A 13 0.68 -16.79 -25.33
C MET A 13 -0.51 -16.04 -25.94
N LEU A 14 -1.73 -16.39 -25.54
CA LEU A 14 -2.91 -15.57 -25.84
C LEU A 14 -2.87 -14.37 -24.91
N SER A 15 -2.37 -13.23 -25.41
CA SER A 15 -2.52 -11.96 -24.71
C SER A 15 -4.00 -11.55 -24.76
N CYS A 16 -4.77 -11.97 -23.76
CA CYS A 16 -6.17 -11.59 -23.61
C CYS A 16 -6.26 -10.10 -23.22
N THR A 17 -6.97 -9.31 -24.03
CA THR A 17 -7.30 -7.89 -23.79
C THR A 17 -8.66 -7.74 -23.09
N PRO A 18 -8.95 -6.58 -22.47
CA PRO A 18 -10.27 -6.30 -21.90
C PRO A 18 -11.38 -6.31 -22.96
N ALA A 19 -12.60 -6.68 -22.59
CA ALA A 19 -13.75 -6.55 -23.46
C ALA A 19 -14.17 -5.08 -23.57
N VAL A 20 -14.24 -4.59 -24.80
CA VAL A 20 -14.72 -3.25 -25.12
C VAL A 20 -16.10 -3.36 -25.78
N ARG A 21 -17.09 -2.70 -25.19
CA ARG A 21 -18.45 -2.60 -25.74
C ARG A 21 -18.74 -1.14 -26.02
N THR A 22 -19.18 -0.86 -27.24
CA THR A 22 -19.59 0.47 -27.68
C THR A 22 -21.05 0.46 -28.09
N GLN A 23 -21.78 1.49 -27.70
CA GLN A 23 -23.18 1.69 -28.07
C GLN A 23 -23.31 3.09 -28.63
N LEU A 24 -23.26 3.19 -29.96
CA LEU A 24 -23.32 4.48 -30.66
C LEU A 24 -24.76 4.96 -30.80
N THR A 25 -24.93 6.28 -30.75
CA THR A 25 -26.20 6.92 -31.10
C THR A 25 -26.37 6.93 -32.64
N ASN A 26 -27.56 7.25 -33.15
CA ASN A 26 -27.86 7.29 -34.60
C ASN A 26 -27.09 8.39 -35.38
N HIS A 27 -26.17 9.10 -34.73
CA HIS A 27 -25.31 10.09 -35.37
C HIS A 27 -24.06 9.43 -35.96
N GLN A 28 -24.06 9.21 -37.28
CA GLN A 28 -22.87 8.72 -37.99
C GLN A 28 -21.92 9.86 -38.34
N ARG A 29 -20.74 9.86 -37.71
CA ARG A 29 -19.59 10.69 -38.07
C ARG A 29 -18.47 9.82 -38.67
N PRO A 30 -17.65 10.37 -39.57
CA PRO A 30 -16.47 9.65 -40.05
C PRO A 30 -15.48 9.45 -38.89
N ALA A 31 -14.79 8.31 -38.89
CA ALA A 31 -13.74 8.04 -37.93
C ALA A 31 -12.62 9.10 -38.05
N LEU A 32 -12.02 9.46 -36.91
CA LEU A 32 -10.84 10.33 -36.87
C LEU A 32 -9.56 9.51 -37.10
N GLU A 33 -8.50 10.19 -37.53
CA GLU A 33 -7.17 9.60 -37.68
C GLU A 33 -6.67 8.99 -36.35
N ALA A 34 -5.89 7.90 -36.43
CA ALA A 34 -5.43 7.15 -35.25
C ALA A 34 -4.65 8.02 -34.24
N GLU A 35 -3.90 9.01 -34.74
CA GLU A 35 -3.08 9.93 -33.94
C GLU A 35 -3.82 11.21 -33.53
N SER A 36 -5.09 11.35 -33.90
CA SER A 36 -5.88 12.52 -33.49
C SER A 36 -5.96 12.60 -31.96
N GLU A 37 -5.81 13.82 -31.43
CA GLU A 37 -5.92 14.05 -30.01
C GLU A 37 -7.36 13.85 -29.54
N VAL A 38 -7.52 13.13 -28.43
CA VAL A 38 -8.81 12.94 -27.75
C VAL A 38 -8.72 13.62 -26.40
N MET A 39 -9.52 14.66 -26.20
CA MET A 39 -9.66 15.31 -24.90
C MET A 39 -10.36 14.34 -23.94
N VAL A 40 -9.87 14.19 -22.72
CA VAL A 40 -10.44 13.31 -21.70
C VAL A 40 -10.93 14.18 -20.54
N LEU A 41 -12.21 14.04 -20.18
CA LEU A 41 -12.82 14.66 -19.01
C LEU A 41 -12.99 13.64 -17.89
N GLU A 42 -12.51 13.99 -16.70
CA GLU A 42 -12.63 13.16 -15.50
C GLU A 42 -14.05 13.15 -14.93
N GLU A 43 -14.40 12.21 -14.04
CA GLU A 43 -15.75 12.00 -13.49
C GLU A 43 -16.43 13.28 -12.96
N ALA A 44 -15.68 14.18 -12.33
CA ALA A 44 -16.19 15.43 -11.76
C ALA A 44 -16.32 16.59 -12.76
N GLU A 45 -15.69 16.50 -13.94
CA GLU A 45 -15.62 17.60 -14.89
C GLU A 45 -16.90 17.69 -15.74
N ARG A 46 -17.30 18.90 -16.11
CA ARG A 46 -18.53 19.11 -16.90
C ARG A 46 -18.23 19.02 -18.39
N VAL A 47 -19.15 18.42 -19.14
CA VAL A 47 -19.09 18.39 -20.60
C VAL A 47 -19.34 19.81 -21.12
N PRO A 48 -18.50 20.36 -22.01
CA PRO A 48 -18.69 21.68 -22.60
C PRO A 48 -20.01 21.82 -23.35
N ALA A 49 -20.55 23.04 -23.39
CA ALA A 49 -21.74 23.35 -24.18
C ALA A 49 -21.48 23.11 -25.68
N GLY A 50 -22.47 22.56 -26.39
CA GLY A 50 -22.34 22.25 -27.83
C GLY A 50 -21.63 20.93 -28.15
N ALA A 51 -21.26 20.14 -27.14
CA ALA A 51 -20.84 18.76 -27.35
C ALA A 51 -22.01 17.88 -27.81
N VAL A 52 -21.80 17.11 -28.87
CA VAL A 52 -22.78 16.15 -29.40
C VAL A 52 -22.48 14.77 -28.84
N ASP A 53 -23.45 14.16 -28.16
CA ASP A 53 -23.36 12.79 -27.64
C ASP A 53 -23.36 11.78 -28.80
N LEU A 54 -22.28 11.00 -28.88
CA LEU A 54 -22.08 9.98 -29.91
C LEU A 54 -22.27 8.54 -29.38
N GLY A 55 -22.46 8.36 -28.08
CA GLY A 55 -22.73 7.06 -27.49
C GLY A 55 -21.87 6.72 -26.27
N LYS A 56 -22.01 5.49 -25.80
CA LYS A 56 -21.37 5.00 -24.57
C LYS A 56 -20.32 3.93 -24.84
N ILE A 57 -19.27 3.96 -24.03
CA ILE A 57 -18.22 2.95 -23.99
C ILE A 57 -18.24 2.30 -22.62
N THR A 58 -18.18 0.97 -22.64
CA THR A 58 -18.07 0.13 -21.46
C THR A 58 -16.89 -0.80 -21.67
N ILE A 59 -15.86 -0.67 -20.84
CA ILE A 59 -14.72 -1.58 -20.80
C ILE A 59 -14.83 -2.42 -19.54
N ARG A 60 -14.79 -3.75 -19.71
CA ARG A 60 -14.90 -4.74 -18.62
C ARG A 60 -13.82 -5.81 -18.76
N ASP A 61 -13.55 -6.45 -17.63
CA ASP A 61 -12.69 -7.63 -17.57
C ASP A 61 -13.50 -8.89 -17.90
N ASN A 62 -12.90 -9.80 -18.67
CA ASN A 62 -13.46 -11.11 -18.99
C ASN A 62 -12.95 -12.22 -18.04
N GLY A 63 -12.17 -11.87 -17.01
CA GLY A 63 -11.72 -12.80 -15.97
C GLY A 63 -10.39 -13.50 -16.25
N LEU A 64 -9.84 -13.37 -17.46
CA LEU A 64 -8.53 -13.90 -17.88
C LEU A 64 -7.65 -12.84 -18.56
N THR A 65 -7.97 -11.56 -18.40
CA THR A 65 -7.24 -10.46 -19.05
C THR A 65 -5.90 -10.20 -18.33
N ALA A 66 -4.79 -10.22 -19.08
CA ALA A 66 -3.44 -10.12 -18.52
C ALA A 66 -2.82 -8.71 -18.65
N LYS A 67 -3.23 -7.93 -19.65
CA LYS A 67 -2.84 -6.51 -19.84
C LYS A 67 -4.10 -5.66 -19.75
N CYS A 68 -4.24 -4.89 -18.68
CA CYS A 68 -5.43 -4.09 -18.36
C CYS A 68 -5.12 -3.00 -17.33
N ASP A 69 -3.91 -2.45 -17.41
CA ASP A 69 -3.53 -1.24 -16.67
C ASP A 69 -4.37 -0.05 -17.16
N TRP A 70 -4.35 1.03 -16.37
CA TRP A 70 -5.16 2.21 -16.70
C TRP A 70 -4.79 2.81 -18.06
N ASP A 71 -3.50 2.87 -18.39
CA ASP A 71 -3.02 3.42 -19.66
C ASP A 71 -3.59 2.66 -20.86
N LEU A 72 -3.57 1.33 -20.84
CA LEU A 72 -4.18 0.51 -21.90
C LEU A 72 -5.70 0.70 -21.95
N VAL A 73 -6.38 0.71 -20.82
CA VAL A 73 -7.84 0.91 -20.77
C VAL A 73 -8.22 2.26 -21.35
N LEU A 74 -7.46 3.31 -21.04
CA LEU A 74 -7.68 4.64 -21.57
C LEU A 74 -7.39 4.72 -23.07
N GLU A 75 -6.31 4.11 -23.55
CA GLU A 75 -6.01 4.06 -24.99
C GLU A 75 -7.04 3.24 -25.78
N LEU A 76 -7.55 2.14 -25.23
CA LEU A 76 -8.67 1.40 -25.82
C LEU A 76 -9.92 2.29 -25.93
N ALA A 77 -10.22 3.09 -24.90
CA ALA A 77 -11.34 4.02 -24.92
C ALA A 77 -11.15 5.14 -25.96
N LYS A 78 -9.98 5.78 -26.00
CA LYS A 78 -9.64 6.81 -27.00
C LYS A 78 -9.72 6.25 -28.42
N THR A 79 -9.28 5.02 -28.64
CA THR A 79 -9.41 4.34 -29.94
C THR A 79 -10.88 4.23 -30.35
N GLN A 80 -11.78 3.86 -29.43
CA GLN A 80 -13.22 3.82 -29.74
C GLN A 80 -13.83 5.20 -29.98
N VAL A 81 -13.35 6.23 -29.27
CA VAL A 81 -13.78 7.62 -29.51
C VAL A 81 -13.43 8.05 -30.93
N ARG A 82 -12.19 7.80 -31.37
CA ARG A 82 -11.75 8.09 -32.75
C ARG A 82 -12.58 7.31 -33.78
N ASN A 83 -12.78 6.01 -33.55
CA ASN A 83 -13.58 5.16 -34.44
C ASN A 83 -15.04 5.64 -34.56
N ALA A 84 -15.59 6.21 -33.48
CA ALA A 84 -16.93 6.80 -33.47
C ALA A 84 -16.98 8.21 -34.09
N GLY A 85 -15.85 8.77 -34.52
CA GLY A 85 -15.76 10.14 -35.01
C GLY A 85 -15.93 11.19 -33.91
N GLY A 86 -15.60 10.85 -32.67
CA GLY A 86 -15.58 11.76 -31.52
C GLY A 86 -14.16 12.25 -31.21
N ASN A 87 -14.06 13.39 -30.53
CA ASN A 87 -12.80 14.00 -30.09
C ASN A 87 -12.78 14.29 -28.57
N LEU A 88 -13.82 13.88 -27.85
CA LEU A 88 -13.98 14.11 -26.43
C LEU A 88 -14.48 12.82 -25.75
N LEU A 89 -13.77 12.36 -24.72
CA LEU A 89 -14.15 11.23 -23.87
C LEU A 89 -14.53 11.75 -22.49
N LYS A 90 -15.76 11.51 -22.04
CA LYS A 90 -16.17 11.80 -20.67
C LYS A 90 -16.15 10.52 -19.85
N ILE A 91 -15.31 10.43 -18.84
CA ILE A 91 -15.32 9.32 -17.88
C ILE A 91 -16.53 9.50 -16.98
N ASP A 92 -17.44 8.52 -17.01
CA ASP A 92 -18.62 8.49 -16.15
C ASP A 92 -18.35 7.69 -14.87
N ARG A 93 -17.52 6.65 -14.96
CA ARG A 93 -17.12 5.83 -13.82
C ARG A 93 -15.82 5.10 -14.09
N HIS A 94 -14.86 5.25 -13.17
CA HIS A 94 -13.65 4.42 -13.12
C HIS A 94 -13.74 3.39 -11.99
N ILE A 95 -13.52 2.12 -12.30
CA ILE A 95 -13.51 1.03 -11.33
C ILE A 95 -12.07 0.50 -11.23
N TYR A 96 -11.47 0.65 -10.05
CA TYR A 96 -10.10 0.20 -9.77
C TYR A 96 -10.05 -1.30 -9.46
N PRO A 97 -8.94 -1.99 -9.80
CA PRO A 97 -8.68 -3.37 -9.38
C PRO A 97 -8.83 -3.56 -7.86
N GLY A 98 -9.53 -4.62 -7.43
CA GLY A 98 -9.76 -4.91 -6.01
C GLY A 98 -9.46 -6.36 -5.62
N ILE A 99 -9.26 -6.63 -4.33
CA ILE A 99 -9.01 -8.00 -3.81
C ILE A 99 -10.22 -8.93 -4.01
N PHE A 100 -11.44 -8.39 -3.86
CA PHE A 100 -12.69 -9.16 -3.99
C PHE A 100 -13.41 -8.92 -5.32
N MET A 101 -12.77 -8.20 -6.25
CA MET A 101 -13.31 -7.80 -7.55
C MET A 101 -12.35 -8.24 -8.66
N SER A 102 -12.66 -7.90 -9.90
CA SER A 102 -11.75 -7.99 -11.04
C SER A 102 -10.39 -7.35 -10.73
N SER A 103 -9.35 -7.94 -11.33
CA SER A 103 -7.97 -7.48 -11.17
C SER A 103 -7.53 -6.46 -12.24
N CYS A 104 -8.49 -5.97 -13.03
CA CYS A 104 -8.32 -5.06 -14.15
C CYS A 104 -9.09 -3.77 -13.95
N HIS A 105 -8.60 -2.66 -14.51
CA HIS A 105 -9.39 -1.43 -14.56
C HIS A 105 -10.62 -1.64 -15.45
N GLN A 106 -11.74 -1.09 -15.02
CA GLN A 106 -12.96 -1.06 -15.81
C GLN A 106 -13.43 0.39 -15.93
N LEU A 107 -14.07 0.68 -17.06
CA LEU A 107 -14.42 2.04 -17.46
C LEU A 107 -15.85 2.07 -17.97
N ASP A 108 -16.63 3.03 -17.49
CA ASP A 108 -17.80 3.55 -18.18
C ASP A 108 -17.51 4.98 -18.60
N ALA A 109 -17.77 5.27 -19.86
CA ALA A 109 -17.53 6.58 -20.43
C ALA A 109 -18.52 6.90 -21.55
N THR A 110 -18.65 8.18 -21.85
CA THR A 110 -19.49 8.70 -22.94
C THR A 110 -18.62 9.39 -23.98
N ILE A 111 -18.90 9.14 -25.25
CA ILE A 111 -18.22 9.69 -26.43
C ILE A 111 -18.94 10.98 -26.82
N PHE A 112 -18.16 12.04 -27.03
CA PHE A 112 -18.66 13.30 -27.54
C PHE A 112 -17.85 13.76 -28.75
N HIS A 113 -18.50 14.55 -29.59
CA HIS A 113 -17.81 15.40 -30.54
C HIS A 113 -18.11 16.87 -30.27
N ILE A 114 -17.06 17.67 -30.14
CA ILE A 114 -17.13 19.14 -30.08
C ILE A 114 -16.57 19.75 -31.35
N ASN A 115 -17.36 20.61 -32.01
CA ASN A 115 -16.88 21.37 -33.16
C ASN A 115 -15.97 22.50 -32.66
N SER A 116 -14.88 22.79 -33.37
CA SER A 116 -13.94 23.88 -33.02
C SER A 116 -14.62 25.25 -32.84
N LYS A 117 -15.77 25.51 -33.48
CA LYS A 117 -16.58 26.72 -33.22
C LYS A 117 -17.23 26.75 -31.82
N GLY A 118 -17.55 25.60 -31.22
CA GLY A 118 -18.00 25.50 -29.83
C GLY A 118 -16.85 25.49 -28.81
N ALA A 119 -15.61 25.26 -29.27
CA ALA A 119 -14.41 25.53 -28.47
C ALA A 119 -14.05 27.04 -28.50
N GLY A 120 -14.45 27.75 -29.56
CA GLY A 120 -14.24 29.19 -29.76
C GLY A 120 -15.29 30.12 -29.13
N ASP A 121 -16.47 29.61 -28.77
CA ASP A 121 -17.42 30.32 -27.89
C ASP A 121 -17.01 30.25 -26.40
N ILE A 122 -15.88 29.60 -26.12
CA ILE A 122 -15.06 29.79 -24.91
C ILE A 122 -14.02 30.89 -25.16
N ILE A 123 -14.39 31.95 -25.87
CA ILE A 123 -13.93 33.28 -25.48
C ILE A 123 -15.07 33.82 -24.63
N VAL A 124 -15.10 33.38 -23.38
CA VAL A 124 -15.74 34.19 -22.35
C VAL A 124 -15.10 35.57 -22.51
N SER A 125 -15.93 36.59 -22.71
CA SER A 125 -15.52 37.99 -22.55
C SER A 125 -15.07 38.17 -21.10
N THR A 126 -13.84 37.77 -20.83
CA THR A 126 -13.16 37.98 -19.57
C THR A 126 -11.93 38.78 -19.94
N ASP A 127 -11.97 40.04 -19.55
CA ASP A 127 -10.83 40.93 -19.57
C ASP A 127 -9.58 40.19 -19.10
N ALA A 128 -8.43 40.49 -19.71
CA ALA A 128 -7.14 39.80 -19.51
C ALA A 128 -6.66 39.69 -18.04
N ALA A 129 -7.35 40.34 -17.10
CA ALA A 129 -7.15 40.21 -15.67
C ALA A 129 -7.76 38.92 -15.06
N GLU A 130 -8.85 38.39 -15.62
CA GLU A 130 -9.56 37.23 -15.05
C GLU A 130 -9.05 35.90 -15.63
N SER A 131 -8.48 35.90 -16.84
CA SER A 131 -7.77 34.75 -17.41
C SER A 131 -6.48 34.40 -16.64
N ALA A 132 -5.83 35.38 -16.00
CA ALA A 132 -4.74 35.16 -15.07
C ALA A 132 -5.19 34.51 -13.74
N ALA A 133 -6.44 34.76 -13.32
CA ALA A 133 -7.05 34.18 -12.12
C ALA A 133 -7.63 32.77 -12.36
N ILE A 134 -8.09 32.47 -13.58
CA ILE A 134 -8.64 31.15 -13.93
C ILE A 134 -7.53 30.12 -14.22
N ALA A 135 -6.43 30.55 -14.84
CA ALA A 135 -5.23 29.72 -15.04
C ALA A 135 -4.56 29.31 -13.71
N THR A 136 -4.85 30.02 -12.61
CA THR A 136 -4.38 29.69 -11.26
C THR A 136 -5.33 28.79 -10.47
N THR A 137 -6.52 28.46 -10.99
CA THR A 137 -7.54 27.65 -10.29
C THR A 137 -7.88 26.30 -10.93
N ILE A 138 -7.26 25.91 -12.05
CA ILE A 138 -7.32 24.50 -12.47
C ILE A 138 -6.25 23.77 -11.66
N PRO A 139 -6.58 23.00 -10.60
CA PRO A 139 -5.61 22.11 -10.03
C PRO A 139 -5.26 21.10 -11.12
N VAL A 140 -4.10 21.29 -11.76
CA VAL A 140 -3.47 20.23 -12.56
C VAL A 140 -3.34 19.05 -11.62
N ARG A 141 -4.28 18.10 -11.74
CA ARG A 141 -4.33 16.95 -10.87
C ARG A 141 -3.10 16.14 -11.20
N ASN A 142 -2.17 16.05 -10.24
CA ASN A 142 -1.00 15.21 -10.39
C ASN A 142 -1.50 13.76 -10.52
N ILE A 143 -1.62 13.28 -11.75
CA ILE A 143 -1.68 11.84 -12.03
C ILE A 143 -0.37 11.32 -11.46
N VAL A 144 -0.43 10.71 -10.27
CA VAL A 144 0.74 10.06 -9.69
C VAL A 144 0.98 8.83 -10.55
N PRO A 145 2.05 8.80 -11.36
CA PRO A 145 2.28 7.68 -12.26
C PRO A 145 2.39 6.39 -11.45
N PHE A 146 2.04 5.25 -12.06
CA PHE A 146 2.12 3.95 -11.41
C PHE A 146 3.55 3.68 -10.91
N GLN A 147 3.75 3.81 -9.59
CA GLN A 147 5.03 3.59 -8.94
C GLN A 147 5.14 2.18 -8.42
N ARG A 148 6.01 1.42 -9.09
CA ARG A 148 6.25 0.01 -8.85
C ARG A 148 7.03 -0.20 -7.58
N TRP A 149 8.03 0.63 -7.29
CA TRP A 149 8.82 0.50 -6.09
C TRP A 149 8.34 1.47 -5.02
N ARG A 150 8.29 0.98 -3.79
CA ARG A 150 8.06 1.79 -2.59
C ARG A 150 9.09 1.40 -1.56
N LEU A 151 9.72 2.39 -0.95
CA LEU A 151 10.56 2.25 0.23
C LEU A 151 10.03 3.18 1.31
N SER A 152 10.03 2.72 2.55
CA SER A 152 9.57 3.47 3.70
C SER A 152 10.60 3.38 4.82
N LEU A 153 10.72 4.50 5.55
CA LEU A 153 11.40 4.57 6.83
C LEU A 153 10.41 5.10 7.85
N ASN A 154 10.31 4.43 8.98
CA ASN A 154 9.30 4.64 10.01
C ASN A 154 9.96 4.76 11.38
N GLY A 155 9.46 5.67 12.20
CA GLY A 155 9.80 5.75 13.60
C GLY A 155 8.56 6.09 14.42
N GLY A 156 8.52 5.60 15.65
CA GLY A 156 7.40 5.94 16.52
C GLY A 156 7.38 5.20 17.84
N PHE A 157 6.20 5.19 18.46
CA PHE A 157 5.96 4.61 19.77
C PHE A 157 5.37 3.21 19.63
N SER A 158 5.68 2.35 20.60
CA SER A 158 5.22 0.98 20.64
C SER A 158 4.76 0.59 22.03
N TYR A 159 3.73 -0.25 22.09
CA TYR A 159 3.23 -0.81 23.33
C TYR A 159 3.03 -2.33 23.22
N LEU A 160 3.68 -3.08 24.09
CA LEU A 160 3.55 -4.52 24.22
C LEU A 160 2.19 -4.85 24.83
N LEU A 161 1.42 -5.71 24.18
CA LEU A 161 0.07 -6.11 24.58
C LEU A 161 0.05 -7.41 25.40
N SER A 162 1.16 -8.14 25.42
CA SER A 162 1.33 -9.35 26.19
C SER A 162 1.01 -9.16 27.68
N ARG A 163 0.40 -10.19 28.26
CA ARG A 163 0.08 -10.21 29.70
C ARG A 163 1.36 -10.37 30.51
N ILE A 164 1.42 -9.71 31.66
CA ILE A 164 2.47 -9.94 32.65
C ILE A 164 2.16 -11.29 33.31
N SER A 165 3.12 -12.22 33.35
CA SER A 165 2.91 -13.52 33.99
C SER A 165 2.50 -13.36 35.46
N GLY A 166 1.66 -14.28 35.94
CA GLY A 166 1.33 -14.39 37.37
C GLY A 166 2.56 -14.63 38.24
N ASP A 167 3.59 -15.27 37.67
CA ASP A 167 4.85 -15.63 38.33
C ASP A 167 5.76 -14.42 38.60
N VAL A 168 5.45 -13.25 38.03
CA VAL A 168 6.22 -12.03 38.29
C VAL A 168 5.92 -11.53 39.70
N PRO A 169 6.95 -11.40 40.58
CA PRO A 169 6.77 -10.87 41.93
C PRO A 169 6.10 -9.49 41.93
N LEU A 170 5.25 -9.22 42.92
CA LEU A 170 4.49 -7.96 43.01
C LEU A 170 5.40 -6.72 42.91
N GLU A 171 6.58 -6.78 43.51
CA GLU A 171 7.60 -5.71 43.50
C GLU A 171 8.13 -5.42 42.09
N ALA A 172 8.29 -6.45 41.25
CA ALA A 172 8.79 -6.34 39.88
C ALA A 172 7.70 -5.97 38.86
N ARG A 173 6.41 -6.01 39.23
CA ARG A 173 5.31 -5.74 38.28
C ARG A 173 5.34 -4.33 37.71
N ASN A 174 5.71 -3.33 38.52
CA ASN A 174 5.84 -1.95 38.05
C ASN A 174 6.97 -1.82 37.03
N HIS A 175 8.11 -2.47 37.30
CA HIS A 175 9.24 -2.52 36.37
C HIS A 175 8.86 -3.17 35.04
N VAL A 176 8.22 -4.34 35.07
CA VAL A 176 7.77 -5.04 33.86
C VAL A 176 6.71 -4.22 33.11
N ARG A 177 5.82 -3.52 33.82
CA ARG A 177 4.81 -2.65 33.19
C ARG A 177 5.44 -1.48 32.43
N ALA A 178 6.45 -0.83 33.01
CA ALA A 178 7.16 0.27 32.36
C ALA A 178 7.90 -0.17 31.09
N LEU A 179 8.41 -1.40 31.08
CA LEU A 179 9.04 -2.00 29.90
C LEU A 179 8.07 -2.28 28.75
N LYS A 180 6.75 -2.25 28.99
CA LYS A 180 5.76 -2.49 27.93
C LYS A 180 5.75 -1.39 26.88
N SER A 181 6.08 -0.16 27.26
CA SER A 181 6.18 0.98 26.34
C SER A 181 7.61 1.17 25.86
N GLY A 182 7.78 1.58 24.61
CA GLY A 182 9.08 1.90 24.05
C GLY A 182 8.95 2.58 22.70
N TYR A 183 10.04 2.63 21.96
CA TYR A 183 10.07 3.20 20.62
C TYR A 183 10.51 2.15 19.60
N HIS A 184 10.16 2.37 18.34
CA HIS A 184 10.64 1.54 17.25
C HIS A 184 11.17 2.38 16.09
N LEU A 185 12.07 1.75 15.33
CA LEU A 185 12.48 2.18 14.01
C LEU A 185 12.19 1.03 13.04
N GLY A 186 11.61 1.34 11.89
CA GLY A 186 11.23 0.36 10.89
C GLY A 186 11.60 0.81 9.49
N ALA A 187 11.83 -0.17 8.63
CA ALA A 187 11.96 0.02 7.21
C ALA A 187 11.14 -1.04 6.50
N ASP A 188 10.37 -0.64 5.50
CA ASP A 188 9.73 -1.59 4.60
C ASP A 188 9.87 -1.17 3.15
N GLY A 189 10.03 -2.15 2.26
CA GLY A 189 10.15 -1.89 0.85
C GLY A 189 9.46 -2.99 0.05
N GLY A 190 8.85 -2.64 -1.07
CA GLY A 190 8.13 -3.61 -1.89
C GLY A 190 8.00 -3.20 -3.35
N TYR A 191 7.85 -4.23 -4.19
CA TYR A 191 7.57 -4.14 -5.62
C TYR A 191 6.09 -4.42 -5.89
N PHE A 192 5.44 -3.51 -6.58
CA PHE A 192 4.04 -3.57 -6.98
C PHE A 192 3.96 -4.02 -8.43
N TRP A 193 3.53 -5.27 -8.66
CA TRP A 193 3.30 -5.79 -10.01
C TRP A 193 1.94 -5.36 -10.58
N LYS A 194 1.03 -4.92 -9.70
CA LYS A 194 -0.24 -4.25 -10.04
C LYS A 194 -0.32 -2.94 -9.24
N GLU A 195 -1.19 -2.03 -9.66
CA GLU A 195 -1.40 -0.75 -8.97
C GLU A 195 -1.77 -0.90 -7.48
N ASN A 196 -2.44 -2.00 -7.15
CA ASN A 196 -2.92 -2.31 -5.81
C ASN A 196 -2.03 -3.32 -5.08
N ILE A 197 -1.52 -4.36 -5.74
CA ILE A 197 -0.82 -5.47 -5.05
C ILE A 197 0.70 -5.38 -5.23
N GLY A 198 1.43 -5.51 -4.12
CA GLY A 198 2.89 -5.66 -4.13
C GLY A 198 3.42 -6.62 -3.08
N LEU A 199 4.63 -7.11 -3.29
CA LEU A 199 5.36 -7.95 -2.34
C LEU A 199 6.67 -7.27 -1.97
N GLY A 200 7.11 -7.46 -0.73
CA GLY A 200 8.37 -6.93 -0.30
C GLY A 200 8.86 -7.49 1.01
N LEU A 201 9.70 -6.71 1.67
CA LEU A 201 10.35 -7.06 2.93
C LEU A 201 10.07 -5.97 3.96
N LYS A 202 9.98 -6.39 5.21
CA LYS A 202 9.78 -5.53 6.36
C LYS A 202 10.81 -5.84 7.43
N TYR A 203 11.37 -4.78 8.02
CA TYR A 203 12.21 -4.82 9.19
C TYR A 203 11.65 -3.85 10.26
N VAL A 204 11.57 -4.29 11.50
CA VAL A 204 11.22 -3.42 12.64
C VAL A 204 12.10 -3.72 13.83
N ASN A 205 12.79 -2.70 14.34
CA ASN A 205 13.59 -2.72 15.55
C ASN A 205 12.86 -1.96 16.66
N PHE A 206 12.44 -2.64 17.71
CA PHE A 206 11.85 -2.02 18.89
C PHE A 206 12.81 -2.06 20.06
N LYS A 207 12.80 -0.99 20.84
CA LYS A 207 13.61 -0.82 22.04
C LYS A 207 12.75 -0.29 23.18
N SER A 208 12.96 -0.87 24.35
CA SER A 208 12.37 -0.43 25.61
C SER A 208 13.40 -0.59 26.71
N SER A 209 13.50 0.41 27.59
CA SER A 209 14.41 0.35 28.73
C SER A 209 13.74 0.93 29.96
N HIS A 210 14.02 0.31 31.10
CA HIS A 210 13.57 0.82 32.38
C HIS A 210 14.54 0.40 33.49
N ARG A 211 14.65 1.25 34.51
CA ARG A 211 15.35 0.96 35.76
C ARG A 211 14.34 1.05 36.89
N GLY A 212 14.06 -0.09 37.51
CA GLY A 212 13.16 -0.21 38.65
C GLY A 212 13.93 -0.53 39.93
N ASN A 213 13.34 -0.19 41.08
CA ASN A 213 13.84 -0.61 42.39
C ASN A 213 13.17 -1.94 42.75
N ILE A 214 13.97 -2.96 43.07
CA ILE A 214 13.45 -4.21 43.65
C ILE A 214 13.33 -4.04 45.17
N ASN A 215 14.34 -3.43 45.80
CA ASN A 215 14.43 -3.16 47.25
C ASN A 215 15.12 -1.81 47.52
N ARG A 216 15.24 -1.39 48.80
CA ARG A 216 15.86 -0.10 49.21
C ARG A 216 17.32 0.07 48.72
N TYR A 217 18.02 -1.03 48.41
CA TYR A 217 19.43 -1.03 48.01
C TYR A 217 19.71 -1.70 46.65
N GLU A 218 18.71 -2.29 46.01
CA GLU A 218 18.90 -3.04 44.76
C GLU A 218 18.00 -2.52 43.64
N TYR A 219 18.64 -2.23 42.50
CA TYR A 219 17.99 -1.82 41.28
C TYR A 219 18.10 -2.91 40.22
N ILE A 220 17.04 -3.03 39.43
CA ILE A 220 17.00 -3.83 38.22
C ILE A 220 16.94 -2.91 37.02
N THR A 221 17.90 -3.05 36.11
CA THR A 221 17.84 -2.38 34.80
C THR A 221 17.59 -3.43 33.75
N SER A 222 16.64 -3.17 32.85
CA SER A 222 16.35 -4.06 31.73
C SER A 222 16.32 -3.25 30.44
N ASP A 223 17.05 -3.73 29.44
CA ASP A 223 17.08 -3.20 28.08
C ASP A 223 16.56 -4.27 27.12
N ILE A 224 15.31 -4.10 26.67
CA ILE A 224 14.66 -5.00 25.71
C ILE A 224 14.90 -4.47 24.31
N THR A 225 15.29 -5.36 23.40
CA THR A 225 15.31 -5.14 21.97
C THR A 225 14.58 -6.29 21.27
N THR A 226 13.60 -5.99 20.42
CA THR A 226 13.03 -6.98 19.50
C THR A 226 13.27 -6.58 18.06
N GLN A 227 13.57 -7.56 17.22
CA GLN A 227 13.81 -7.36 15.80
C GLN A 227 12.91 -8.29 15.01
N PHE A 228 12.02 -7.73 14.20
CA PHE A 228 11.18 -8.47 13.28
C PHE A 228 11.72 -8.30 11.86
N THR A 229 11.87 -9.41 11.14
CA THR A 229 12.24 -9.41 9.71
C THR A 229 11.39 -10.42 8.97
N GLY A 230 10.71 -10.02 7.90
CA GLY A 230 9.95 -10.97 7.10
C GLY A 230 9.45 -10.42 5.76
N PRO A 231 9.05 -11.32 4.85
CA PRO A 231 8.26 -10.94 3.68
C PRO A 231 6.94 -10.29 4.09
N ALA A 232 6.48 -9.38 3.23
CA ALA A 232 5.23 -8.67 3.38
C ALA A 232 4.48 -8.60 2.04
N LEU A 233 3.18 -8.86 2.10
CA LEU A 233 2.23 -8.61 1.02
C LEU A 233 1.53 -7.28 1.31
N TYR A 234 1.54 -6.40 0.33
CA TYR A 234 0.92 -5.08 0.41
C TYR A 234 -0.28 -5.00 -0.51
N ASN A 235 -1.32 -4.34 -0.01
CA ASN A 235 -2.39 -3.83 -0.85
C ASN A 235 -2.49 -2.31 -0.70
N ARG A 236 -2.57 -1.60 -1.81
CA ARG A 236 -2.54 -0.15 -1.94
C ARG A 236 -3.86 0.33 -2.53
N TYR A 237 -4.41 1.38 -1.93
CA TYR A 237 -5.64 2.02 -2.34
C TYR A 237 -5.42 3.53 -2.48
N TYR A 238 -5.69 4.07 -3.66
CA TYR A 238 -5.62 5.50 -3.91
C TYR A 238 -6.95 6.16 -3.56
N SER A 239 -6.92 7.23 -2.76
CA SER A 239 -8.12 8.01 -2.48
C SER A 239 -8.57 8.78 -3.73
N ARG A 240 -9.87 8.68 -4.08
CA ARG A 240 -10.45 9.34 -5.27
C ARG A 240 -10.53 10.86 -5.17
N HIS A 241 -10.49 11.42 -3.97
CA HIS A 241 -10.72 12.85 -3.72
C HIS A 241 -9.58 13.56 -2.98
N SER A 242 -8.57 12.84 -2.50
CA SER A 242 -7.47 13.41 -1.72
C SER A 242 -6.12 12.86 -2.18
N ASN A 243 -5.04 13.60 -1.93
CA ASN A 243 -3.65 13.18 -2.19
C ASN A 243 -3.14 12.17 -1.14
N ILE A 244 -3.99 11.22 -0.76
CA ILE A 244 -3.73 10.21 0.27
C ILE A 244 -3.77 8.83 -0.37
N THR A 245 -2.73 8.05 -0.12
CA THR A 245 -2.65 6.64 -0.50
C THR A 245 -2.71 5.79 0.76
N PHE A 246 -3.70 4.90 0.84
CA PHE A 246 -3.79 3.94 1.93
C PHE A 246 -3.07 2.65 1.56
N LEU A 247 -2.40 2.03 2.53
CA LEU A 247 -1.67 0.78 2.32
C LEU A 247 -1.90 -0.17 3.49
N THR A 248 -2.32 -1.38 3.19
CA THR A 248 -2.46 -2.47 4.16
C THR A 248 -1.37 -3.50 3.94
N GLY A 249 -0.69 -3.94 5.00
CA GLY A 249 0.38 -4.94 4.94
C GLY A 249 0.03 -6.19 5.73
N LEU A 250 0.35 -7.36 5.19
CA LEU A 250 0.36 -8.64 5.90
C LEU A 250 1.77 -9.21 5.81
N SER A 251 2.37 -9.60 6.93
CA SER A 251 3.73 -10.12 6.98
C SER A 251 3.83 -11.35 7.88
N VAL A 252 4.78 -12.23 7.55
CA VAL A 252 5.16 -13.37 8.38
C VAL A 252 6.68 -13.41 8.38
N GLY A 253 7.29 -13.53 9.55
CA GLY A 253 8.73 -13.34 9.66
C GLY A 253 9.34 -13.91 10.92
N TYR A 254 10.66 -13.76 10.98
CA TYR A 254 11.46 -14.09 12.14
C TYR A 254 11.42 -12.94 13.15
N LEU A 255 11.17 -13.28 14.41
CA LEU A 255 11.21 -12.36 15.53
C LEU A 255 12.32 -12.77 16.49
N HIS A 256 13.34 -11.92 16.59
CA HIS A 256 14.40 -12.03 17.59
C HIS A 256 14.05 -11.19 18.82
N TYR A 257 14.22 -11.77 20.00
CA TYR A 257 14.11 -11.12 21.30
C TYR A 257 15.48 -11.13 21.98
N TYR A 258 15.87 -9.96 22.49
CA TYR A 258 17.05 -9.78 23.32
C TYR A 258 16.68 -8.91 24.51
N ASN A 259 17.01 -9.36 25.72
CA ASN A 259 16.90 -8.57 26.93
C ASN A 259 18.23 -8.61 27.67
N ARG A 260 18.77 -7.44 27.99
CA ARG A 260 19.93 -7.29 28.85
C ARG A 260 19.46 -6.80 30.21
N GLN A 261 19.59 -7.64 31.22
CA GLN A 261 19.23 -7.34 32.59
C GLN A 261 20.48 -7.16 33.45
N ILE A 262 20.46 -6.14 34.31
CA ILE A 262 21.52 -5.85 35.29
C ILE A 262 20.87 -5.84 36.66
N SER A 263 21.21 -6.82 37.50
CA SER A 263 20.79 -6.93 38.90
C SER A 263 21.60 -8.03 39.61
N PRO A 264 22.36 -7.74 40.68
CA PRO A 264 23.74 -7.19 40.68
C PRO A 264 24.73 -7.73 39.63
N GLN A 265 24.43 -8.86 38.98
CA GLN A 265 25.21 -9.41 37.87
C GLN A 265 24.51 -9.12 36.52
N ARG A 266 25.26 -9.27 35.42
CA ARG A 266 24.72 -9.10 34.06
C ARG A 266 24.13 -10.43 33.57
N ILE A 267 22.86 -10.41 33.21
CA ILE A 267 22.17 -11.54 32.59
C ILE A 267 21.68 -11.12 31.20
N GLU A 268 21.98 -11.93 30.20
CA GLU A 268 21.47 -11.77 28.83
C GLU A 268 20.45 -12.88 28.51
N MET A 269 19.29 -12.48 28.01
CA MET A 269 18.25 -13.40 27.56
C MET A 269 18.05 -13.23 26.07
N ARG A 270 18.05 -14.35 25.33
CA ARG A 270 17.84 -14.38 23.88
C ARG A 270 16.74 -15.37 23.53
N GLY A 271 15.78 -14.94 22.72
CA GLY A 271 14.67 -15.77 22.26
C GLY A 271 14.43 -15.56 20.77
N ASN A 272 13.90 -16.58 20.10
CA ASN A 272 13.56 -16.51 18.68
C ASN A 272 12.22 -17.18 18.43
N THR A 273 11.43 -16.64 17.52
CA THR A 273 10.17 -17.25 17.10
C THR A 273 9.75 -16.80 15.70
N VAL A 274 8.71 -17.42 15.17
CA VAL A 274 7.98 -16.92 14.01
C VAL A 274 6.88 -15.99 14.50
N ALA A 275 6.73 -14.85 13.83
CA ALA A 275 5.70 -13.87 14.13
C ALA A 275 4.92 -13.50 12.86
N ALA A 276 3.66 -13.12 13.04
CA ALA A 276 2.85 -12.50 12.02
C ALA A 276 2.73 -11.00 12.29
N GLY A 277 2.56 -10.20 11.24
CA GLY A 277 2.37 -8.77 11.32
C GLY A 277 1.26 -8.26 10.41
N LEU A 278 0.56 -7.23 10.87
CA LEU A 278 -0.45 -6.50 10.13
C LEU A 278 -0.13 -5.00 10.19
N ASP A 279 -0.28 -4.30 9.07
CA ASP A 279 -0.03 -2.87 8.97
C ASP A 279 -1.20 -2.15 8.30
N LEU A 280 -1.52 -0.97 8.80
CA LEU A 280 -2.43 0.00 8.19
C LEU A 280 -1.68 1.33 8.08
N GLN A 281 -1.44 1.82 6.87
CA GLN A 281 -0.66 3.02 6.60
C GLN A 281 -1.45 4.00 5.75
N ALA A 282 -1.21 5.30 5.96
CA ALA A 282 -1.71 6.39 5.13
C ALA A 282 -0.52 7.27 4.72
N ASP A 283 -0.27 7.35 3.42
CA ASP A 283 0.80 8.10 2.80
C ASP A 283 0.21 9.39 2.18
N PHE A 284 0.58 10.55 2.71
CA PHE A 284 0.25 11.88 2.23
C PHE A 284 1.28 12.32 1.19
N VAL A 285 0.86 12.45 -0.06
CA VAL A 285 1.76 12.75 -1.18
C VAL A 285 2.24 14.19 -1.08
N LEU A 286 3.57 14.38 -0.99
CA LEU A 286 4.21 15.70 -1.01
C LEU A 286 4.70 16.08 -2.41
N SER A 287 5.23 15.10 -3.15
CA SER A 287 5.75 15.28 -4.50
C SER A 287 5.53 14.00 -5.31
N LYS A 288 5.90 14.01 -6.59
CA LYS A 288 5.79 12.82 -7.44
C LYS A 288 6.50 11.59 -6.87
N ARG A 289 7.54 11.70 -6.04
CA ARG A 289 8.31 10.56 -5.52
C ARG A 289 8.37 10.45 -4.01
N VAL A 290 7.89 11.45 -3.27
CA VAL A 290 8.05 11.53 -1.82
C VAL A 290 6.70 11.76 -1.16
N SER A 291 6.43 10.99 -0.11
CA SER A 291 5.24 11.11 0.72
C SER A 291 5.62 11.10 2.20
N LEU A 292 4.82 11.75 3.04
CA LEU A 292 4.84 11.56 4.49
C LEU A 292 3.83 10.50 4.85
N GLY A 293 4.23 9.50 5.64
CA GLY A 293 3.36 8.41 6.05
C GLY A 293 3.08 8.46 7.54
N CYS A 294 1.86 8.08 7.93
CA CYS A 294 1.58 7.60 9.28
C CYS A 294 1.04 6.16 9.21
N GLY A 295 1.18 5.40 10.29
CA GLY A 295 0.73 4.02 10.29
C GLY A 295 0.57 3.38 11.65
N LEU A 296 -0.32 2.39 11.69
CA LEU A 296 -0.53 1.46 12.78
C LEU A 296 0.02 0.10 12.39
N GLY A 297 0.86 -0.48 13.25
CA GLY A 297 1.40 -1.82 13.10
C GLY A 297 0.95 -2.72 14.25
N TYR A 298 0.71 -3.98 13.96
CA TYR A 298 0.51 -5.03 14.95
C TYR A 298 1.44 -6.19 14.63
N ILE A 299 2.29 -6.60 15.57
CA ILE A 299 3.16 -7.77 15.44
C ILE A 299 2.84 -8.73 16.57
N ALA A 300 2.66 -10.01 16.26
CA ALA A 300 2.37 -11.05 17.24
C ALA A 300 3.19 -12.31 16.99
N GLY A 301 3.82 -12.81 18.05
CA GLY A 301 4.54 -14.08 18.08
C GLY A 301 4.54 -14.66 19.49
N VAL A 302 4.98 -15.89 19.64
CA VAL A 302 5.05 -16.58 20.94
C VAL A 302 6.44 -17.19 21.10
N LEU A 303 7.18 -16.78 22.14
CA LEU A 303 8.45 -17.40 22.50
C LEU A 303 8.20 -18.66 23.32
N LYS A 304 8.85 -19.75 22.89
CA LYS A 304 8.80 -21.06 23.57
C LYS A 304 10.15 -21.48 24.16
N LYS A 305 11.24 -20.85 23.72
CA LYS A 305 12.61 -21.16 24.13
C LYS A 305 13.38 -19.88 24.37
N VAL A 306 14.10 -19.83 25.48
CA VAL A 306 14.95 -18.70 25.87
C VAL A 306 16.32 -19.21 26.26
N GLN A 307 17.35 -18.60 25.70
CA GLN A 307 18.74 -18.83 26.10
C GLN A 307 19.14 -17.75 27.10
N ILE A 308 19.61 -18.17 28.26
CA ILE A 308 20.07 -17.30 29.34
C ILE A 308 21.58 -17.44 29.44
N SER A 309 22.28 -16.31 29.54
CA SER A 309 23.72 -16.26 29.76
C SER A 309 24.05 -15.28 30.88
N ASP A 310 24.85 -15.72 31.83
CA ASP A 310 25.31 -14.96 33.02
C ASP A 310 26.76 -14.45 32.88
N GLY A 311 27.36 -14.60 31.69
CA GLY A 311 28.76 -14.27 31.39
C GLY A 311 29.73 -15.46 31.49
N ASN A 312 29.40 -16.49 32.28
CA ASN A 312 30.25 -17.67 32.48
C ASN A 312 29.63 -18.94 31.88
N SER A 313 28.31 -19.01 31.79
CA SER A 313 27.54 -20.14 31.32
C SER A 313 26.46 -19.70 30.32
N ARG A 314 26.01 -20.65 29.50
CA ARG A 314 24.86 -20.48 28.59
C ARG A 314 23.93 -21.67 28.77
N GLN A 315 22.69 -21.41 29.18
CA GLN A 315 21.67 -22.43 29.34
C GLN A 315 20.47 -22.11 28.46
N THR A 316 19.91 -23.14 27.82
CA THR A 316 18.68 -23.01 27.04
C THR A 316 17.53 -23.59 27.86
N ILE A 317 16.55 -22.74 28.18
CA ILE A 317 15.35 -23.13 28.91
C ILE A 317 14.22 -23.28 27.89
N ASN A 318 13.61 -24.46 27.86
CA ASN A 318 12.34 -24.65 27.18
C ASN A 318 11.24 -24.20 28.15
N LEU A 319 10.40 -23.26 27.72
CA LEU A 319 9.29 -22.77 28.51
C LEU A 319 8.20 -23.85 28.53
N GLU A 320 7.66 -24.15 29.72
CA GLU A 320 6.55 -25.09 29.86
C GLU A 320 5.22 -24.48 29.39
N ASN A 321 4.24 -25.35 29.15
CA ASN A 321 2.88 -24.92 28.77
C ASN A 321 2.26 -24.09 29.89
N GLY A 322 2.09 -22.78 29.66
CA GLY A 322 1.63 -21.81 30.66
C GLY A 322 2.61 -20.66 30.90
N SER A 323 3.91 -20.89 30.64
CA SER A 323 4.98 -19.90 30.79
C SER A 323 5.47 -19.34 29.45
N TYR A 324 4.72 -19.57 28.36
CA TYR A 324 5.04 -18.99 27.06
C TYR A 324 4.98 -17.48 27.09
N GLU A 325 5.99 -16.84 26.51
CA GLU A 325 6.06 -15.38 26.49
C GLU A 325 5.46 -14.85 25.20
N GLY A 326 4.30 -14.20 25.31
CA GLY A 326 3.68 -13.52 24.17
C GLY A 326 4.52 -12.31 23.76
N MET A 327 4.62 -12.04 22.46
CA MET A 327 5.34 -10.88 21.91
C MET A 327 4.40 -9.98 21.10
N ALA A 328 3.12 -9.92 21.48
CA ALA A 328 2.14 -9.07 20.82
C ALA A 328 2.46 -7.60 21.09
N ARG A 329 2.48 -6.76 20.05
CA ARG A 329 2.82 -5.34 20.13
C ARG A 329 2.00 -4.52 19.16
N LEU A 330 1.58 -3.34 19.61
CA LEU A 330 1.00 -2.28 18.79
C LEU A 330 2.03 -1.18 18.55
N ASP A 331 2.17 -0.77 17.30
CA ASP A 331 3.11 0.25 16.84
C ASP A 331 2.31 1.43 16.25
N VAL A 332 2.63 2.64 16.68
CA VAL A 332 2.14 3.89 16.07
C VAL A 332 3.34 4.61 15.49
N SER A 333 3.31 4.88 14.19
CA SER A 333 4.48 5.34 13.44
C SER A 333 4.17 6.52 12.55
N ALA A 334 5.20 7.34 12.32
CA ALA A 334 5.26 8.31 11.25
C ALA A 334 6.59 8.18 10.51
N GLY A 335 6.66 8.66 9.28
CA GLY A 335 7.88 8.54 8.51
C GLY A 335 7.79 9.05 7.08
N ILE A 336 8.82 8.72 6.29
CA ILE A 336 8.96 9.16 4.91
C ILE A 336 8.79 7.95 3.99
N ARG A 337 8.24 8.18 2.80
CA ARG A 337 8.12 7.21 1.72
C ARG A 337 8.81 7.74 0.49
N TYR A 338 9.53 6.86 -0.17
CA TYR A 338 10.10 7.11 -1.49
C TYR A 338 9.53 6.12 -2.48
N HIS A 339 9.14 6.62 -3.65
CA HIS A 339 8.47 5.86 -4.69
C HIS A 339 9.18 6.07 -6.03
N TRP A 340 9.39 5.00 -6.81
CA TRP A 340 10.03 5.07 -8.12
C TRP A 340 9.59 3.98 -9.10
#